data_AF-A0A934CVC4-F1
#
_entry.id   AF-A0A934CVC4-F1
#
_cell.length_a   1.000
_cell.length_b   1.000
_cell.length_c   1.000
_cell.angle_alpha   90.00
_cell.angle_beta   90.00
_cell.angle_gamma   90.00
#
_symmetry.space_group_name_H-M   'P 1'
#
loop_
_entity.id
_entity.type
_entity.pdbx_description
1 polymer ?
#
loop_
_entity_poly.entity_id
_entity_poly.type
_entity_poly.pdbx_seq_one_letter_code
_entity_poly.pdbx_strand_id
1 'polypeptide(L)'
;MEGPINKSVFDRLPSAIKPLDETSQKVYICLRLRKPEHEISRQLNLSLNETSEKIRVVRNELIRAGQLDLIEDPRFVSIHAEDPDSREFPLAADGLDIDKRLIIKEFLLCLKQSVNDLPEHQSQILKLRYKYQLSAKDILGFCRKMELSVIPDKELSAVKEQDVFYALNTALREVLKNLKSRYEGDNSFGMENLKYIFEEIGL
;
A
#
# COMPACT_ATOMS: atom_id res chain seq x y z
N MET A 1 11.25 14.69 28.04
CA MET A 1 11.76 13.90 29.17
C MET A 1 11.20 12.50 29.02
N GLU A 2 12.00 11.54 28.55
CA GLU A 2 11.59 10.13 28.45
C GLU A 2 11.68 9.49 29.83
N GLY A 3 10.57 8.93 30.32
CA GLY A 3 10.53 8.25 31.61
C GLY A 3 11.25 6.89 31.57
N PRO A 4 11.80 6.43 32.72
CA PRO A 4 12.47 5.14 32.80
C PRO A 4 11.52 3.99 32.47
N ILE A 5 12.03 2.97 31.78
CA ILE A 5 11.31 1.71 31.51
C ILE A 5 10.91 1.10 32.86
N ASN A 6 9.60 1.12 33.16
CA ASN A 6 9.06 0.64 34.42
C ASN A 6 9.35 -0.87 34.59
N LYS A 7 9.71 -1.29 35.81
CA LYS A 7 9.98 -2.70 36.17
C LYS A 7 8.86 -3.67 35.76
N SER A 8 7.61 -3.20 35.71
CA SER A 8 6.43 -3.99 35.31
C SER A 8 6.44 -4.46 33.84
N VAL A 9 7.28 -3.88 32.98
CA VAL A 9 7.40 -4.27 31.56
C VAL A 9 8.20 -5.57 31.40
N PHE A 10 9.18 -5.81 32.27
CA PHE A 10 10.01 -7.02 32.26
C PHE A 10 9.23 -8.27 32.71
N ASP A 11 8.25 -8.12 33.61
CA ASP A 11 7.39 -9.23 34.04
C ASP A 11 6.45 -9.73 32.94
N ARG A 12 6.15 -8.86 31.95
CA ARG A 12 5.23 -9.12 30.82
C ARG A 12 5.96 -9.52 29.53
N LEU A 13 7.22 -9.92 29.62
CA LEU A 13 7.95 -10.42 28.45
C LEU A 13 7.36 -11.75 27.98
N PRO A 14 7.30 -12.00 26.66
CA PRO A 14 6.96 -13.30 26.12
C PRO A 14 7.92 -14.38 26.61
N SER A 15 7.45 -15.62 26.73
CA SER A 15 8.26 -16.77 27.11
C SER A 15 9.48 -16.96 26.20
N ALA A 16 9.37 -16.58 24.93
CA ALA A 16 10.46 -16.62 23.94
C ALA A 16 11.57 -15.59 24.21
N ILE A 17 11.25 -14.48 24.88
CA ILE A 17 12.21 -13.38 25.16
C ILE A 17 12.81 -13.47 26.56
N LYS A 18 12.08 -14.05 27.52
CA LYS A 18 12.56 -14.28 28.90
C LYS A 18 13.93 -15.00 29.02
N PRO A 19 14.28 -16.01 28.18
CA PRO A 19 15.58 -16.68 28.28
C PRO A 19 16.73 -15.90 27.64
N LEU A 20 16.46 -14.81 26.90
CA LEU A 20 17.51 -13.99 26.29
C LEU A 20 18.21 -13.11 27.32
N ASP A 21 19.43 -12.65 26.99
CA ASP A 21 20.18 -11.72 27.83
C ASP A 21 19.46 -10.38 28.02
N GLU A 22 19.73 -9.70 29.14
CA GLU A 22 19.03 -8.48 29.54
C GLU A 22 19.06 -7.39 28.46
N THR A 23 20.14 -7.31 27.68
CA THR A 23 20.28 -6.38 26.57
C THR A 23 19.31 -6.71 25.44
N SER A 24 19.19 -7.99 25.06
CA SER A 24 18.20 -8.45 24.08
C SER A 24 16.76 -8.23 24.54
N GLN A 25 16.48 -8.40 25.84
CA GLN A 25 15.17 -8.08 26.41
C GLN A 25 14.84 -6.59 26.30
N LYS A 26 15.81 -5.71 26.56
CA LYS A 26 15.65 -4.26 26.37
C LYS A 26 15.48 -3.88 24.91
N VAL A 27 16.18 -4.54 23.98
CA VAL A 27 15.99 -4.37 22.53
C VAL A 27 14.56 -4.74 22.15
N TYR A 28 14.02 -5.87 22.63
CA TYR A 28 12.61 -6.23 22.41
C TYR A 28 11.63 -5.15 22.88
N ILE A 29 11.84 -4.59 24.07
CA ILE A 29 10.99 -3.51 24.60
C ILE A 29 11.05 -2.29 23.67
N CYS A 30 12.23 -1.92 23.18
CA CYS A 30 12.37 -0.78 22.27
C CYS A 30 11.72 -1.04 20.90
N LEU A 31 11.85 -2.26 20.37
CA LEU A 31 11.18 -2.68 19.14
C LEU A 31 9.65 -2.64 19.28
N ARG A 32 9.13 -3.11 20.43
CA ARG A 32 7.69 -3.04 20.75
C ARG A 32 7.18 -1.60 20.83
N LEU A 33 8.01 -0.67 21.28
CA LEU A 33 7.74 0.76 21.30
C LEU A 33 7.96 1.45 19.94
N ARG A 34 8.24 0.68 18.88
CA ARG A 34 8.49 1.17 17.50
C ARG A 34 9.67 2.14 17.39
N LYS A 35 10.65 2.01 18.28
CA LYS A 35 11.88 2.80 18.20
C LYS A 35 12.75 2.31 17.05
N PRO A 36 13.29 3.20 16.20
CA PRO A 36 14.19 2.83 15.13
C PRO A 36 15.56 2.42 15.68
N GLU A 37 16.28 1.59 14.93
CA GLU A 37 17.55 0.98 15.34
C GLU A 37 18.60 1.96 15.85
N HIS A 38 18.73 3.13 15.22
CA HIS A 38 19.67 4.17 15.65
C HIS A 38 19.33 4.76 17.03
N GLU A 39 18.05 4.82 17.40
CA GLU A 39 17.63 5.21 18.75
C GLU A 39 17.90 4.11 19.77
N ILE A 40 17.70 2.84 19.40
CA ILE A 40 18.01 1.69 20.24
C ILE A 40 19.52 1.64 20.56
N SER A 41 20.36 1.80 19.54
CA SER A 41 21.82 1.86 19.67
C SER A 41 22.25 2.96 20.64
N ARG A 42 21.69 4.18 20.50
CA ARG A 42 21.95 5.30 21.41
C ARG A 42 21.47 5.03 22.83
N GLN A 43 20.27 4.46 22.99
CA GLN A 43 19.64 4.24 24.29
C GLN A 43 20.31 3.12 25.09
N LEU A 44 20.82 2.09 24.41
CA LEU A 44 21.50 0.94 25.04
C LEU A 44 23.02 1.05 25.03
N ASN A 45 23.56 2.16 24.49
CA ASN A 45 24.99 2.41 24.36
C ASN A 45 25.74 1.25 23.66
N LEU A 46 25.15 0.75 22.57
CA LEU A 46 25.68 -0.33 21.75
C LEU A 46 26.14 0.21 20.40
N SER A 47 27.11 -0.43 19.77
CA SER A 47 27.41 -0.12 18.37
C SER A 47 26.22 -0.49 17.47
N LEU A 48 26.13 0.14 16.29
CA LEU A 48 25.07 -0.18 15.32
C LEU A 48 25.10 -1.67 14.95
N ASN A 49 26.29 -2.24 14.71
CA ASN A 49 26.43 -3.66 14.36
C ASN A 49 25.94 -4.58 15.50
N GLU A 50 26.29 -4.30 16.75
CA GLU A 50 25.80 -5.07 17.90
C GLU A 50 24.29 -4.92 18.07
N THR A 51 23.75 -3.74 17.79
CA THR A 51 22.31 -3.47 17.82
C THR A 51 21.59 -4.27 16.75
N SER A 52 22.09 -4.29 15.50
CA SER A 52 21.55 -5.10 14.41
C SER A 52 21.52 -6.58 14.76
N GLU A 53 22.62 -7.09 15.34
CA GLU A 53 22.74 -8.47 15.77
C GLU A 53 21.72 -8.82 16.87
N LYS A 54 21.56 -7.94 17.86
CA LYS A 54 20.58 -8.15 18.94
C LYS A 54 19.13 -8.08 18.43
N ILE A 55 18.83 -7.17 17.51
CA ILE A 55 17.52 -7.10 16.83
C ILE A 55 17.26 -8.40 16.06
N ARG A 56 18.26 -8.92 15.34
CA ARG A 56 18.16 -10.18 14.60
C ARG A 56 17.88 -11.36 15.52
N VAL A 57 18.59 -11.47 16.65
CA VAL A 57 18.35 -12.51 17.66
C VAL A 57 16.92 -12.45 18.20
N VAL A 58 16.44 -11.26 18.59
CA VAL A 58 15.08 -11.07 19.08
C VAL A 58 14.03 -11.45 18.03
N ARG A 59 14.21 -11.02 16.77
CA ARG A 59 13.31 -11.36 15.66
C ARG A 59 13.26 -12.87 15.42
N ASN A 60 14.40 -13.54 15.39
CA ASN A 60 14.48 -14.97 15.16
C ASN A 60 13.75 -15.78 16.24
N GLU A 61 13.88 -15.39 17.51
CA GLU A 61 13.18 -16.05 18.61
C GLU A 61 11.66 -15.81 18.55
N LEU A 62 11.22 -14.60 18.20
CA LEU A 62 9.79 -14.33 17.99
C LEU A 62 9.21 -15.05 16.78
N ILE A 63 9.97 -15.20 15.69
CA ILE A 63 9.57 -15.99 14.51
C ILE A 63 9.40 -17.46 14.91
N ARG A 64 10.37 -18.03 15.63
CA ARG A 64 10.29 -19.43 16.14
C ARG A 64 9.08 -19.64 17.03
N ALA A 65 8.71 -18.63 17.82
CA ALA A 65 7.56 -18.67 18.71
C ALA A 65 6.23 -18.29 18.02
N GLY A 66 6.24 -17.87 16.75
CA GLY A 66 5.05 -17.37 16.05
C GLY A 66 4.49 -16.06 16.61
N GLN A 67 5.34 -15.23 17.22
CA GLN A 67 4.98 -14.01 17.97
C GLN A 67 5.61 -12.73 17.37
N LEU A 68 5.91 -12.75 16.07
CA LEU A 68 6.52 -11.60 15.37
C LEU A 68 5.58 -10.37 15.35
N ASP A 69 4.27 -10.61 15.41
CA ASP A 69 3.20 -9.63 15.52
C ASP A 69 3.32 -8.72 16.77
N LEU A 70 4.10 -9.12 17.77
CA LEU A 70 4.36 -8.31 18.96
C LEU A 70 5.26 -7.10 18.70
N ILE A 71 6.05 -7.12 17.62
CA ILE A 71 7.01 -6.05 17.27
C ILE A 71 6.82 -5.51 15.85
N GLU A 72 6.13 -6.25 14.98
CA GLU A 72 5.86 -5.89 13.58
C GLU A 72 4.36 -5.96 13.31
N ASP A 73 3.86 -5.12 12.40
CA ASP A 73 2.43 -5.16 12.06
C ASP A 73 2.10 -6.44 11.29
N PRO A 74 0.96 -7.10 11.58
CA PRO A 74 0.56 -8.32 10.89
C PRO A 74 0.42 -8.04 9.39
N ARG A 75 1.21 -8.75 8.59
CA ARG A 75 1.13 -8.72 7.12
C ARG A 75 0.32 -9.93 6.67
N PHE A 76 -0.79 -9.68 5.98
CA PHE A 76 -1.62 -10.74 5.41
C PHE A 76 -0.94 -11.30 4.15
N VAL A 77 -0.60 -12.58 4.18
CA VAL A 77 -0.04 -13.31 3.02
C VAL A 77 -1.16 -14.18 2.43
N SER A 78 -1.43 -14.03 1.13
CA SER A 78 -2.43 -14.84 0.43
C SER A 78 -1.96 -16.30 0.33
N ILE A 79 -2.81 -17.24 0.73
CA ILE A 79 -2.48 -18.66 0.94
C ILE A 79 -2.52 -19.50 -0.36
N HIS A 80 -2.62 -18.85 -1.53
CA HIS A 80 -2.76 -19.52 -2.83
C HIS A 80 -1.43 -19.74 -3.57
N ALA A 81 -0.34 -20.00 -2.85
CA ALA A 81 0.92 -20.42 -3.47
C ALA A 81 1.01 -21.96 -3.47
N GLU A 82 0.84 -22.55 -4.65
CA GLU A 82 1.01 -23.98 -4.92
C GLU A 82 2.50 -24.36 -4.98
N ASP A 83 3.21 -24.44 -3.85
CA ASP A 83 4.40 -25.31 -3.74
C ASP A 83 4.82 -25.57 -2.28
N PRO A 84 4.87 -26.83 -1.79
CA PRO A 84 5.24 -27.14 -0.40
C PRO A 84 6.75 -27.08 -0.10
N ASP A 85 7.62 -27.10 -1.12
CA ASP A 85 9.07 -27.26 -0.93
C ASP A 85 9.91 -25.97 -1.04
N SER A 86 9.29 -24.81 -1.27
CA SER A 86 10.02 -23.53 -1.38
C SER A 86 10.29 -22.83 -0.03
N ARG A 87 10.42 -23.58 1.08
CA ARG A 87 10.75 -23.01 2.41
C ARG A 87 12.24 -22.70 2.56
N GLU A 88 12.78 -21.94 1.62
CA GLU A 88 13.84 -20.99 1.94
C GLU A 88 13.12 -19.65 2.07
N PHE A 89 13.23 -18.98 3.22
CA PHE A 89 12.78 -17.59 3.34
C PHE A 89 13.94 -16.68 2.93
N PRO A 90 14.08 -16.26 1.66
CA PRO A 90 14.76 -15.02 1.40
C PRO A 90 13.82 -13.92 1.91
N LEU A 91 14.21 -13.29 3.02
CA LEU A 91 13.80 -11.92 3.31
C LEU A 91 14.26 -11.07 2.12
N ALA A 92 13.42 -10.97 1.09
CA ALA A 92 13.64 -10.04 0.01
C ALA A 92 13.65 -8.64 0.63
N ALA A 93 14.83 -8.01 0.58
CA ALA A 93 15.03 -6.65 1.02
C ALA A 93 13.94 -5.74 0.44
N ASP A 94 13.56 -4.71 1.20
CA ASP A 94 12.61 -3.63 0.86
C ASP A 94 13.08 -2.75 -0.34
N GLY A 95 13.65 -3.36 -1.36
CA GLY A 95 13.83 -2.81 -2.68
C GLY A 95 12.99 -3.60 -3.66
N LEU A 96 11.88 -3.02 -4.15
CA LEU A 96 11.50 -3.30 -5.54
C LEU A 96 12.77 -3.21 -6.36
N ASP A 97 13.14 -4.31 -7.01
CA ASP A 97 14.24 -4.39 -7.95
C ASP A 97 14.26 -3.15 -8.85
N ILE A 98 15.43 -2.61 -9.18
CA ILE A 98 15.57 -1.33 -9.90
C ILE A 98 14.79 -1.41 -11.22
N ASP A 99 14.84 -2.56 -11.86
CA ASP A 99 14.11 -2.86 -13.10
C ASP A 99 12.59 -2.82 -12.86
N LYS A 100 12.11 -3.41 -11.76
CA LYS A 100 10.69 -3.33 -11.38
C LYS A 100 10.24 -1.91 -11.03
N ARG A 101 11.09 -1.11 -10.36
CA ARG A 101 10.79 0.31 -10.08
C ARG A 101 10.71 1.13 -11.36
N LEU A 102 11.59 0.85 -12.33
CA LEU A 102 11.59 1.52 -13.62
C LEU A 102 10.31 1.17 -14.40
N ILE A 103 9.95 -0.11 -14.47
CA ILE A 103 8.72 -0.59 -15.10
C ILE A 103 7.48 0.07 -14.48
N ILE A 104 7.41 0.15 -13.13
CA ILE A 104 6.28 0.81 -12.45
C ILE A 104 6.23 2.31 -12.80
N LYS A 105 7.37 3.01 -12.82
CA LYS A 105 7.40 4.44 -13.19
C LYS A 105 6.95 4.67 -14.63
N GLU A 106 7.42 3.83 -15.56
CA GLU A 106 7.01 3.89 -16.96
C GLU A 106 5.52 3.61 -17.13
N PHE A 107 5.00 2.61 -16.40
CA PHE A 107 3.57 2.31 -16.36
C PHE A 107 2.75 3.49 -15.84
N LEU A 108 3.16 4.11 -14.72
CA LEU A 108 2.47 5.28 -14.15
C LEU A 108 2.50 6.48 -15.09
N LEU A 109 3.61 6.70 -15.79
CA LEU A 109 3.73 7.74 -16.81
C LEU A 109 2.77 7.48 -17.97
N CYS A 110 2.69 6.23 -18.45
CA CYS A 110 1.77 5.83 -19.50
C CYS A 110 0.29 5.95 -19.07
N LEU A 111 -0.01 5.60 -17.81
CA LEU A 111 -1.34 5.76 -17.21
C LEU A 111 -1.74 7.23 -17.17
N LYS A 112 -0.84 8.09 -16.69
CA LYS A 112 -1.08 9.53 -16.61
C LYS A 112 -1.27 10.15 -17.99
N GLN A 113 -0.47 9.76 -18.99
CA GLN A 113 -0.68 10.17 -20.37
C GLN A 113 -2.03 9.70 -20.91
N SER A 114 -2.37 8.42 -20.73
CA SER A 114 -3.64 7.87 -21.20
C SER A 114 -4.86 8.59 -20.62
N VAL A 115 -4.78 9.09 -19.38
CA VAL A 115 -5.83 9.91 -18.75
C VAL A 115 -5.85 11.34 -19.29
N ASN A 116 -4.68 11.92 -19.57
CA ASN A 116 -4.58 13.27 -20.15
C ASN A 116 -5.02 13.32 -21.62
N ASP A 117 -4.91 12.20 -22.34
CA ASP A 117 -5.33 12.07 -23.73
C ASP A 117 -6.87 11.93 -23.86
N LEU A 118 -7.58 11.70 -22.74
CA LEU A 118 -9.03 11.66 -22.74
C LEU A 118 -9.64 13.04 -22.97
N PRO A 119 -10.87 13.11 -23.52
CA PRO A 119 -11.68 14.32 -23.48
C PRO A 119 -11.81 14.89 -22.07
N GLU A 120 -11.85 16.22 -21.94
CA GLU A 120 -11.84 16.90 -20.65
C GLU A 120 -12.93 16.38 -19.70
N HIS A 121 -14.16 16.23 -20.19
CA HIS A 121 -15.30 15.73 -19.42
C HIS A 121 -15.08 14.33 -18.84
N GLN A 122 -14.42 13.43 -19.59
CA GLN A 122 -14.07 12.09 -19.11
C GLN A 122 -12.94 12.13 -18.09
N SER A 123 -11.93 12.97 -18.30
CA SER A 123 -10.85 13.14 -17.33
C SER A 123 -11.38 13.70 -16.00
N GLN A 124 -12.33 14.64 -16.07
CA GLN A 124 -12.97 15.26 -14.90
C GLN A 124 -13.82 14.25 -14.13
N ILE A 125 -14.63 13.43 -14.81
CA ILE A 125 -15.46 12.43 -14.12
C ILE A 125 -14.62 11.36 -13.42
N LEU A 126 -13.49 10.95 -14.02
CA LEU A 126 -12.52 10.05 -13.39
C LEU A 126 -11.88 10.70 -12.15
N LYS A 127 -11.48 11.98 -12.21
CA LYS A 127 -10.94 12.70 -11.05
C LYS A 127 -11.98 12.79 -9.92
N LEU A 128 -13.22 13.14 -10.23
CA LEU A 128 -14.31 13.19 -9.23
C LEU A 128 -14.49 11.83 -8.54
N ARG A 129 -14.42 10.73 -9.30
CA ARG A 129 -14.55 9.38 -8.75
C ARG A 129 -13.35 8.93 -7.93
N TYR A 130 -12.13 9.08 -8.43
CA TYR A 130 -10.95 8.42 -7.87
C TYR A 130 -10.05 9.34 -7.03
N LYS A 131 -9.96 10.63 -7.39
CA LYS A 131 -9.21 11.62 -6.61
C LYS A 131 -9.98 12.09 -5.39
N TYR A 132 -11.26 12.41 -5.60
CA TYR A 132 -12.14 12.95 -4.58
C TYR A 132 -13.05 11.89 -3.95
N GLN A 133 -12.92 10.62 -4.38
CA GLN A 133 -13.62 9.46 -3.83
C GLN A 133 -15.16 9.60 -3.81
N LEU A 134 -15.73 10.40 -4.72
CA LEU A 134 -17.17 10.64 -4.77
C LEU A 134 -17.90 9.40 -5.33
N SER A 135 -19.08 9.10 -4.77
CA SER A 135 -19.98 8.11 -5.36
C SER A 135 -20.64 8.68 -6.63
N ALA A 136 -21.19 7.83 -7.51
CA ALA A 136 -21.90 8.30 -8.69
C ALA A 136 -23.06 9.26 -8.34
N LYS A 137 -23.75 9.00 -7.23
CA LYS A 137 -24.76 9.88 -6.66
C LYS A 137 -24.20 11.23 -6.21
N ASP A 138 -23.05 11.24 -5.54
CA ASP A 138 -22.41 12.48 -5.09
C ASP A 138 -21.84 13.29 -6.24
N ILE A 139 -21.29 12.63 -7.27
CA ILE A 139 -20.85 13.25 -8.52
C ILE A 139 -22.03 13.95 -9.19
N LEU A 140 -23.17 13.27 -9.33
CA LEU A 140 -24.38 13.86 -9.88
C LEU A 140 -24.84 15.07 -9.06
N GLY A 141 -24.85 14.94 -7.73
CA GLY A 141 -25.19 16.04 -6.82
C GLY A 141 -24.25 17.23 -6.96
N PHE A 142 -22.94 16.99 -7.09
CA PHE A 142 -21.92 18.00 -7.31
C PHE A 142 -22.10 18.71 -8.65
N CYS A 143 -22.29 17.96 -9.74
CA CYS A 143 -22.48 18.52 -11.08
C CYS A 143 -23.73 19.40 -11.15
N ARG A 144 -24.82 19.01 -10.48
CA ARG A 144 -26.04 19.82 -10.40
C ARG A 144 -25.85 21.09 -9.57
N LYS A 145 -25.09 21.03 -8.48
CA LYS A 145 -24.80 22.22 -7.63
C LYS A 145 -23.89 23.23 -8.33
N MET A 146 -22.96 22.74 -9.12
CA MET A 146 -21.94 23.57 -9.80
C MET A 146 -22.32 23.92 -11.24
N GLU A 147 -23.48 23.46 -11.73
CA GLU A 147 -23.92 23.61 -13.12
C GLU A 147 -22.89 23.10 -14.14
N LEU A 148 -22.16 22.03 -13.80
CA LEU A 148 -21.09 21.45 -14.62
C LEU A 148 -21.61 20.27 -15.45
N SER A 149 -21.54 20.37 -16.78
CA SER A 149 -21.87 19.25 -17.67
C SER A 149 -20.67 18.34 -17.90
N VAL A 150 -20.65 17.18 -17.25
CA VAL A 150 -19.64 16.13 -17.42
C VAL A 150 -20.09 14.99 -18.34
N ILE A 151 -21.36 15.00 -18.77
CA ILE A 151 -21.90 14.03 -19.72
C ILE A 151 -22.30 14.79 -20.98
N PRO A 152 -21.62 14.57 -22.11
CA PRO A 152 -21.98 15.23 -23.37
C PRO A 152 -23.39 14.82 -23.78
N ASP A 153 -24.07 15.72 -24.50
CA ASP A 153 -25.37 15.49 -25.14
C ASP A 153 -26.57 15.26 -24.21
N LYS A 154 -26.43 15.53 -22.90
CA LYS A 154 -27.55 15.51 -21.94
C LYS A 154 -27.62 16.78 -21.11
N GLU A 155 -28.84 17.28 -20.93
CA GLU A 155 -29.10 18.34 -19.95
C GLU A 155 -28.93 17.80 -18.53
N LEU A 156 -28.35 18.63 -17.64
CA LEU A 156 -28.12 18.33 -16.22
C LEU A 156 -29.37 17.82 -15.47
N SER A 157 -30.54 18.32 -15.87
CA SER A 157 -31.85 17.93 -15.36
C SER A 157 -32.22 16.48 -15.69
N ALA A 158 -31.78 15.99 -16.86
CA ALA A 158 -32.08 14.67 -17.39
C ALA A 158 -31.04 13.61 -17.03
N VAL A 159 -29.84 14.02 -16.57
CA VAL A 159 -28.77 13.10 -16.15
C VAL A 159 -29.20 12.29 -14.93
N LYS A 160 -29.08 10.96 -15.04
CA LYS A 160 -29.31 10.00 -13.96
C LYS A 160 -27.99 9.42 -13.47
N GLU A 161 -28.02 8.79 -12.29
CA GLU A 161 -26.85 8.12 -11.72
C GLU A 161 -26.29 7.02 -12.64
N GLN A 162 -27.17 6.30 -13.36
CA GLN A 162 -26.78 5.30 -14.35
C GLN A 162 -25.94 5.90 -15.50
N ASP A 163 -26.22 7.14 -15.88
CA ASP A 163 -25.44 7.83 -16.93
C ASP A 163 -24.03 8.15 -16.43
N VAL A 164 -23.90 8.54 -15.16
CA VAL A 164 -22.59 8.76 -14.51
C VAL A 164 -21.78 7.45 -14.49
N PHE A 165 -22.42 6.33 -14.13
CA PHE A 165 -21.77 5.02 -14.18
C PHE A 165 -21.35 4.63 -15.61
N TYR A 166 -22.20 4.91 -16.60
CA TYR A 166 -21.89 4.63 -17.99
C TYR A 166 -20.71 5.47 -18.48
N ALA A 167 -20.70 6.77 -18.17
CA ALA A 167 -19.61 7.68 -18.51
C ALA A 167 -18.28 7.26 -17.85
N LEU A 168 -18.31 6.89 -16.57
CA LEU A 168 -17.14 6.36 -15.85
C LEU A 168 -16.59 5.08 -16.51
N ASN A 169 -17.46 4.11 -16.81
CA ASN A 169 -17.03 2.88 -17.47
C ASN A 169 -16.51 3.13 -18.89
N THR A 170 -17.07 4.11 -19.60
CA THR A 170 -16.60 4.49 -20.94
C THR A 170 -15.19 5.08 -20.87
N ALA A 171 -14.97 6.03 -19.96
CA ALA A 171 -13.66 6.62 -19.73
C ALA A 171 -12.62 5.56 -19.32
N LEU A 172 -12.97 4.64 -18.41
CA LEU A 172 -12.07 3.54 -18.01
C LEU A 172 -11.74 2.61 -19.17
N ARG A 173 -12.71 2.27 -20.02
CA ARG A 173 -12.48 1.44 -21.22
C ARG A 173 -11.53 2.13 -22.19
N GLU A 174 -11.62 3.44 -22.33
CA GLU A 174 -10.77 4.22 -23.22
C GLU A 174 -9.32 4.28 -22.70
N VAL A 175 -9.14 4.52 -21.39
CA VAL A 175 -7.82 4.39 -20.74
C VAL A 175 -7.26 2.97 -20.90
N LEU A 176 -8.08 1.95 -20.67
CA LEU A 176 -7.66 0.56 -20.82
C LEU A 176 -7.23 0.24 -22.25
N LYS A 177 -7.95 0.74 -23.25
CA LYS A 177 -7.62 0.59 -24.67
C LYS A 177 -6.27 1.25 -24.98
N ASN A 178 -6.06 2.48 -24.50
CA ASN A 178 -4.81 3.21 -24.70
C ASN A 178 -3.62 2.48 -24.05
N LEU A 179 -3.79 1.97 -22.82
CA LEU A 179 -2.78 1.16 -22.16
C LEU A 179 -2.47 -0.13 -22.93
N LYS A 180 -3.49 -0.89 -23.33
CA LYS A 180 -3.31 -2.13 -24.10
C LYS A 180 -2.63 -1.93 -25.44
N SER A 181 -2.86 -0.79 -26.10
CA SER A 181 -2.20 -0.46 -27.37
C SER A 181 -0.69 -0.22 -27.23
N ARG A 182 -0.21 0.13 -26.02
CA ARG A 182 1.22 0.34 -25.75
C ARG A 182 1.93 -0.92 -25.25
N TYR A 183 1.20 -1.81 -24.59
CA TYR A 183 1.71 -3.09 -24.08
C TYR A 183 1.13 -4.23 -24.93
N GLU A 184 1.61 -4.35 -26.18
CA GLU A 184 1.25 -5.45 -27.06
C GLU A 184 1.69 -6.79 -26.42
N GLY A 185 0.72 -7.67 -26.11
CA GLY A 185 1.00 -9.06 -25.72
C GLY A 185 0.50 -9.49 -24.35
N ASP A 186 0.12 -8.57 -23.46
CA ASP A 186 -0.27 -8.93 -22.11
C ASP A 186 -1.80 -8.86 -21.91
N ASN A 187 -2.47 -9.99 -22.14
CA ASN A 187 -3.91 -10.16 -21.86
C ASN A 187 -4.24 -10.14 -20.35
N SER A 188 -3.24 -9.95 -19.49
CA SER A 188 -3.37 -9.97 -18.02
C SER A 188 -4.01 -8.71 -17.42
N PHE A 189 -4.17 -7.63 -18.20
CA PHE A 189 -4.66 -6.35 -17.68
C PHE A 189 -6.15 -6.09 -18.00
N GLY A 190 -6.99 -6.02 -16.97
CA GLY A 190 -8.44 -5.84 -17.07
C GLY A 190 -8.97 -4.55 -16.42
N MET A 191 -10.29 -4.29 -16.57
CA MET A 191 -10.93 -3.13 -15.95
C MET A 191 -10.84 -3.14 -14.42
N GLU A 192 -10.93 -4.30 -13.78
CA GLU A 192 -10.85 -4.39 -12.31
C GLU A 192 -9.45 -4.03 -11.79
N ASN A 193 -8.39 -4.45 -12.49
CA ASN A 193 -7.01 -4.03 -12.19
C ASN A 193 -6.87 -2.50 -12.33
N LEU A 194 -7.47 -1.93 -13.38
CA LEU A 194 -7.43 -0.49 -13.61
C LEU A 194 -8.15 0.26 -12.49
N LYS A 195 -9.36 -0.16 -12.10
CA LYS A 195 -10.08 0.47 -10.98
C LYS A 195 -9.27 0.44 -9.69
N TYR A 196 -8.68 -0.71 -9.34
CA TYR A 196 -7.84 -0.85 -8.16
C TYR A 196 -6.64 0.11 -8.19
N ILE A 197 -5.94 0.19 -9.33
CA ILE A 197 -4.82 1.12 -9.54
C ILE A 197 -5.26 2.58 -9.36
N PHE A 198 -6.42 2.96 -9.90
CA PHE A 198 -6.95 4.31 -9.72
C PHE A 198 -7.33 4.61 -8.26
N GLU A 199 -7.86 3.63 -7.52
CA GLU A 199 -8.21 3.75 -6.10
C GLU A 199 -6.98 3.91 -5.21
N GLU A 200 -5.90 3.18 -5.49
CA GLU A 200 -4.65 3.24 -4.73
C GLU A 200 -3.85 4.52 -5.01
N ILE A 201 -3.84 5.01 -6.25
CA ILE A 201 -2.94 6.12 -6.65
C ILE A 201 -3.61 7.49 -6.51
N GLY A 202 -4.95 7.57 -6.60
CA GLY A 202 -5.67 8.84 -6.41
C GLY A 202 -5.20 9.97 -7.35
N LEU A 203 -5.29 9.74 -8.67
CA LEU A 203 -4.81 10.65 -9.73
C LEU A 203 -5.17 12.15 -9.55
#